data_AF-M7PQF0-F1
#
_entry.id   AF-M7PQF0-F1
#
_cell.length_a   1.000
_cell.length_b   1.000
_cell.length_c   1.000
_cell.angle_alpha   90.00
_cell.angle_beta   90.00
_cell.angle_gamma   90.00
#
_symmetry.space_group_name_H-M   'P 1'
#
loop_
_entity.id
_entity.type
_entity.pdbx_description
1 polymer ?
#
loop_
_entity_poly.entity_id
_entity_poly.type
_entity_poly.pdbx_seq_one_letter_code
_entity_poly.pdbx_strand_id
1 'polypeptide(L)'
;NHHQAHRDECVRSASIAATTIMLMAKEMGYDSCPMDGFDFDQVAKLIDLPHDHIIVLMITIGKKLEDANPRAGQLPLEEVFFTDSFPKA
;
A
#
# COMPACT_ATOMS: atom_id res chain seq x y z
N ASN A 1 4.76 -18.80 14.81
CA ASN A 1 4.79 -17.55 15.62
C ASN A 1 5.86 -16.55 15.19
N HIS A 2 7.14 -16.90 14.99
CA HIS A 2 8.15 -15.91 14.55
C HIS A 2 8.11 -15.54 13.06
N HIS A 3 7.90 -16.52 12.16
CA HIS A 3 7.85 -16.26 10.71
C HIS A 3 6.72 -15.32 10.29
N GLN A 4 5.53 -15.48 10.90
CA GLN A 4 4.40 -14.59 10.65
C GLN A 4 4.71 -13.16 11.12
N ALA A 5 5.26 -13.01 12.33
CA ALA A 5 5.65 -11.70 12.84
C ALA A 5 6.69 -11.00 11.96
N HIS A 6 7.68 -11.73 11.43
CA HIS A 6 8.67 -11.16 10.50
C HIS A 6 8.04 -10.72 9.17
N ARG A 7 7.13 -11.54 8.62
CA ARG A 7 6.37 -11.19 7.42
C ARG A 7 5.54 -9.92 7.65
N ASP A 8 4.82 -9.85 8.77
CA ASP A 8 3.95 -8.73 9.10
C ASP A 8 4.76 -7.45 9.32
N GLU A 9 5.97 -7.55 9.90
CA GLU A 9 6.90 -6.43 10.02
C GLU A 9 7.39 -5.93 8.66
N CYS A 10 7.75 -6.86 7.76
CA CYS A 10 8.14 -6.54 6.38
C CYS A 10 7.04 -5.75 5.65
N VAL A 11 5.80 -6.24 5.74
CA VAL A 11 4.63 -5.57 5.14
C VAL A 11 4.41 -4.19 5.76
N ARG A 12 4.49 -4.06 7.09
CA ARG A 12 4.30 -2.78 7.79
C ARG A 12 5.34 -1.74 7.37
N SER A 13 6.62 -2.12 7.42
CA SER A 13 7.73 -1.25 7.05
C SER A 13 7.64 -0.80 5.59
N ALA A 14 7.37 -1.72 4.66
CA ALA A 14 7.23 -1.41 3.24
C ALA A 14 6.00 -0.52 2.96
N SER A 15 4.88 -0.72 3.66
CA SER A 15 3.66 0.07 3.48
C SER A 15 3.82 1.51 3.96
N ILE A 16 4.56 1.73 5.06
CA ILE A 16 4.93 3.07 5.54
C ILE A 16 5.83 3.76 4.51
N ALA A 17 6.88 3.08 4.03
CA ALA A 17 7.77 3.62 3.01
C ALA A 17 7.02 3.98 1.72
N ALA A 18 6.10 3.13 1.28
CA ALA A 18 5.26 3.38 0.12
C ALA A 18 4.39 4.63 0.29
N THR A 19 3.77 4.81 1.46
CA THR A 19 2.98 6.01 1.77
C THR A 19 3.86 7.26 1.70
N THR A 20 5.07 7.22 2.26
CA THR A 20 6.03 8.32 2.17
C THR A 20 6.40 8.64 0.72
N ILE A 21 6.70 7.62 -0.09
CA ILE A 21 7.01 7.79 -1.52
C ILE A 21 5.85 8.47 -2.25
N MET A 22 4.61 8.04 -2.00
CA MET A 22 3.42 8.62 -2.64
C MET A 22 3.19 10.08 -2.24
N LEU A 23 3.38 10.42 -0.96
CA LEU A 23 3.29 11.81 -0.49
C LEU A 23 4.38 12.69 -1.10
N MET A 24 5.61 12.17 -1.24
CA MET A 24 6.71 12.89 -1.88
C MET A 24 6.50 13.07 -3.38
N ALA A 25 6.00 12.05 -4.07
CA ALA A 25 5.60 12.18 -5.47
C ALA A 25 4.58 13.32 -5.63
N LYS A 26 3.60 13.40 -4.72
CA LYS A 26 2.59 14.47 -4.75
C LYS A 26 3.19 15.86 -4.57
N GLU A 27 4.08 16.03 -3.59
CA GLU A 27 4.80 17.30 -3.35
C GLU A 27 5.63 17.73 -4.57
N MET A 28 6.23 16.77 -5.27
CA MET A 28 7.01 17.00 -6.47
C MET A 28 6.15 17.25 -7.74
N GLY A 29 4.82 17.33 -7.60
CA GLY A 29 3.91 17.57 -8.72
C GLY A 29 3.60 16.33 -9.57
N TYR A 30 3.88 15.13 -9.06
CA TYR A 30 3.47 13.86 -9.66
C TYR A 30 2.18 13.35 -9.02
N ASP A 31 1.52 12.42 -9.71
CA ASP A 31 0.49 11.56 -9.13
C ASP A 31 1.01 10.14 -9.01
N SER A 32 0.41 9.38 -8.09
CA SER A 32 0.83 8.02 -7.78
C SER A 32 -0.38 7.10 -7.56
N CYS A 33 -0.23 5.82 -7.89
CA CYS A 33 -1.25 4.80 -7.67
C CYS A 33 -0.58 3.54 -7.08
N PRO A 34 -0.95 3.11 -5.85
CA PRO A 34 -0.58 1.80 -5.35
C PRO A 34 -1.42 0.74 -6.07
N MET A 35 -0.80 -0.37 -6.44
CA MET A 35 -1.43 -1.46 -7.18
C MET A 35 -1.13 -2.80 -6.51
N ASP A 36 -2.13 -3.66 -6.54
CA ASP A 36 -2.12 -5.06 -6.10
C ASP A 36 -2.81 -6.00 -7.13
N GLY A 37 -3.44 -5.46 -8.17
CA GLY A 37 -4.21 -6.22 -9.18
C GLY A 37 -3.37 -6.91 -10.27
N PHE A 38 -2.11 -7.25 -10.00
CA PHE A 38 -1.22 -7.94 -10.96
C PHE A 38 -0.96 -9.40 -10.55
N ASP A 39 -0.40 -10.18 -11.47
CA ASP A 39 0.05 -11.54 -11.18
C ASP A 39 1.41 -11.49 -10.45
N PHE A 40 1.38 -11.77 -9.15
CA PHE A 40 2.56 -11.74 -8.29
C PHE A 40 3.64 -12.73 -8.71
N ASP A 41 3.27 -13.93 -9.17
CA ASP A 41 4.24 -14.96 -9.59
C ASP A 41 4.93 -14.55 -10.89
N GLN A 42 4.18 -13.95 -11.82
CA GLN A 42 4.74 -13.46 -13.08
C GLN A 42 5.64 -12.25 -12.87
N VAL A 43 5.27 -11.32 -11.97
CA VAL A 43 6.15 -10.19 -11.59
C VAL A 43 7.38 -10.67 -10.85
N ALA A 44 7.26 -11.61 -9.92
CA ALA A 44 8.39 -12.19 -9.20
C ALA A 44 9.42 -12.81 -10.15
N LYS A 45 8.96 -13.56 -11.16
CA LYS A 45 9.84 -14.08 -12.23
C LYS A 45 10.48 -12.96 -13.05
N LEU A 46 9.72 -11.92 -13.39
CA LEU A 46 10.21 -10.80 -14.21
C LEU A 46 11.35 -10.03 -13.54
N ILE A 47 11.30 -9.88 -12.22
CA ILE A 47 12.30 -9.14 -11.43
C ILE A 47 13.36 -10.05 -10.78
N ASP A 48 13.37 -11.34 -11.13
CA ASP A 48 14.23 -12.36 -10.51
C ASP A 48 14.18 -12.31 -8.97
N LEU A 49 12.96 -12.26 -8.42
CA LEU A 49 12.73 -12.08 -6.98
C LEU A 49 13.38 -13.22 -6.18
N PRO A 50 14.25 -12.91 -5.20
CA PRO A 50 14.81 -13.93 -4.33
C PRO A 50 13.76 -14.67 -3.51
N HIS A 51 14.03 -15.94 -3.20
CA HIS A 51 13.09 -16.83 -2.50
C HIS A 51 12.70 -16.36 -1.07
N ASP A 52 13.48 -15.47 -0.47
CA ASP A 52 13.28 -14.91 0.87
C ASP A 52 12.63 -13.52 0.85
N HIS A 53 12.20 -13.04 -0.32
CA HIS A 53 11.52 -11.76 -0.50
C HIS A 53 10.05 -11.94 -0.88
N ILE A 54 9.25 -10.92 -0.57
CA ILE A 54 7.85 -10.82 -1.00
C ILE A 54 7.61 -9.47 -1.67
N ILE A 55 6.72 -9.44 -2.65
CA ILE A 55 6.21 -8.19 -3.21
C ILE A 55 5.08 -7.71 -2.31
N VAL A 56 5.23 -6.53 -1.71
CA VAL A 56 4.21 -5.96 -0.82
C VAL A 56 3.19 -5.15 -1.61
N LEU A 57 3.66 -4.30 -2.53
CA LEU A 57 2.83 -3.47 -3.41
C LEU A 57 3.69 -2.95 -4.58
N MET A 58 3.04 -2.58 -5.68
CA MET A 58 3.65 -1.84 -6.79
C MET A 58 3.14 -0.39 -6.79
N ILE A 59 3.98 0.59 -7.13
CA ILE A 59 3.57 2.01 -7.22
C ILE A 59 3.84 2.50 -8.64
N THR A 60 2.81 2.96 -9.35
CA THR A 60 3.03 3.81 -10.53
C THR A 60 3.24 5.25 -10.08
N ILE A 61 4.20 5.95 -10.68
CA ILE A 61 4.43 7.38 -10.48
C ILE A 61 4.52 8.05 -11.85
N GLY A 62 3.80 9.16 -12.04
CA GLY A 62 3.80 9.88 -13.30
C GLY A 62 3.01 11.18 -13.23
N LYS A 63 3.00 11.94 -14.33
CA LYS A 63 2.12 13.10 -14.45
C LYS A 63 0.74 12.63 -14.87
N LYS A 64 -0.32 13.08 -14.19
CA LYS A 64 -1.68 12.76 -14.60
C LYS A 64 -1.96 13.25 -16.02
N LEU A 65 -2.62 12.40 -16.80
CA LEU A 65 -3.25 12.78 -18.06
C LEU A 65 -4.67 13.27 -17.82
N GLU A 66 -5.33 12.67 -16.83
CA GLU A 66 -6.73 12.89 -16.46
C GLU A 66 -6.86 12.92 -14.94
N ASP A 67 -7.90 13.54 -14.42
CA ASP A 67 -8.17 13.51 -12.99
C ASP A 67 -8.58 12.11 -12.52
N ALA A 68 -8.28 11.80 -11.25
CA ALA A 68 -8.68 10.52 -10.67
C ALA A 68 -10.20 10.37 -10.64
N ASN A 69 -10.68 9.15 -10.92
CA ASN A 69 -12.11 8.83 -10.81
C ASN A 69 -12.66 9.16 -9.42
N PRO A 70 -13.94 9.54 -9.30
CA PRO A 70 -14.60 9.73 -8.02
C PRO A 70 -14.45 8.49 -7.13
N ARG A 71 -14.03 8.71 -5.88
CA ARG A 71 -13.94 7.66 -4.86
C ARG A 71 -15.19 7.67 -4.00
N ALA A 72 -15.55 6.52 -3.42
CA ALA A 72 -16.67 6.40 -2.48
C ALA A 72 -16.53 7.28 -1.22
N GLY A 73 -15.33 7.80 -0.95
CA GLY A 73 -15.02 8.62 0.22
C GLY A 73 -14.45 7.79 1.37
N GLN A 74 -14.29 8.44 2.52
CA GLN A 74 -13.90 7.80 3.77
C GLN A 74 -15.17 7.44 4.56
N LEU A 75 -15.10 6.39 5.37
CA LEU A 75 -16.16 6.12 6.36
C LEU A 75 -16.24 7.27 7.39
N PRO A 76 -17.40 7.49 8.02
CA PRO A 76 -17.52 8.40 9.15
C PRO A 76 -16.49 8.10 10.25
N LEU A 77 -15.99 9.14 10.92
CA LEU A 77 -14.89 9.00 11.89
C LEU A 77 -15.30 8.10 13.06
N GLU A 78 -16.54 8.22 13.52
CA GLU A 78 -17.15 7.42 14.58
C GLU A 78 -17.21 5.91 14.27
N GLU A 79 -17.07 5.51 13.00
CA GLU A 79 -17.02 4.10 12.60
C GLU A 79 -15.59 3.51 12.68
N VAL A 80 -14.55 4.35 12.75
CA VAL A 80 -13.14 3.92 12.67
C VAL A 80 -12.27 4.40 13.82
N PHE A 81 -12.73 5.37 14.62
CA PHE A 81 -12.02 5.91 15.77
C PHE A 81 -12.72 5.53 17.08
N PHE A 82 -12.03 4.75 17.90
CA PHE A 82 -12.52 4.29 19.20
C PHE A 82 -11.53 4.63 20.31
N THR A 83 -12.05 5.07 21.44
CA THR A 83 -11.26 5.32 22.64
C THR A 83 -11.24 4.05 23.49
N ASP A 84 -10.04 3.62 23.89
CA ASP A 84 -9.75 2.50 24.81
C ASP A 84 -10.14 1.08 24.35
N SER A 85 -11.24 0.87 23.64
CA SER A 85 -11.72 -0.48 23.28
C SER A 85 -12.55 -0.51 22.00
N PHE A 86 -12.54 -1.65 21.30
CA PHE A 86 -13.40 -1.89 20.14
C PHE A 86 -14.88 -2.02 20.55
N PRO A 87 -15.83 -1.65 19.65
CA PRO A 87 -17.24 -1.93 19.84
C PRO A 87 -17.47 -3.43 20.05
N LYS A 88 -18.41 -3.79 20.92
CA LYS A 88 -18.87 -5.17 21.04
C LYS A 88 -19.64 -5.53 19.76
N ALA A 89 -19.41 -6.74 19.27
CA ALA A 89 -20.15 -7.32 18.15
C ALA A 89 -21.65 -7.47 18.48
#